data_AF-A0A560G1H5-F1
#
_entry.id   AF-A0A560G1H5-F1
#
_cell.length_a   1.000
_cell.length_b   1.000
_cell.length_c   1.000
_cell.angle_alpha   90.00
_cell.angle_beta   90.00
_cell.angle_gamma   90.00
#
_symmetry.space_group_name_H-M   'P 1'
#
loop_
_entity.id
_entity.type
_entity.pdbx_description
1 polymer ?
#
loop_
_entity_poly.entity_id
_entity_poly.type
_entity_poly.pdbx_seq_one_letter_code
_entity_poly.pdbx_strand_id
1 'polypeptide(L)'
;MAWLWLLLAGLSEVGWAVGLKYTDGFTRLVPSILTIAAMGISLGMLGLALRTLPLGTAYAVWTGIGTLGTVIAGILLFNEPATALRLACISLIVAGIAGLKLAHG
;
A
#
# COMPACT_ATOMS: atom_id res chain seq x y z
N MET A 1 19.07 1.99 6.11
CA MET A 1 18.13 1.01 6.71
C MET A 1 16.66 1.46 6.65
N ALA A 2 16.32 2.70 6.96
CA ALA A 2 14.94 3.21 6.92
C ALA A 2 14.19 3.01 5.60
N TRP A 3 14.86 3.19 4.46
CA TRP A 3 14.29 2.90 3.14
C TRP A 3 13.93 1.43 2.93
N LEU A 4 14.69 0.49 3.49
CA LEU A 4 14.35 -0.94 3.42
C LEU A 4 13.12 -1.25 4.27
N TRP A 5 13.04 -0.68 5.48
CA TRP A 5 11.85 -0.75 6.33
C TRP A 5 10.62 -0.17 5.62
N LEU A 6 10.79 0.94 4.91
CA LEU A 6 9.71 1.57 4.16
C LEU A 6 9.22 0.70 2.98
N LEU A 7 10.16 0.06 2.27
CA LEU A 7 9.85 -0.85 1.16
C LEU A 7 9.11 -2.09 1.65
N LEU A 8 9.57 -2.68 2.75
CA LEU A 8 8.90 -3.81 3.40
C LEU A 8 7.54 -3.40 3.98
N ALA A 9 7.43 -2.21 4.58
CA ALA A 9 6.17 -1.67 5.06
C ALA A 9 5.14 -1.57 3.93
N GLY A 10 5.54 -1.04 2.76
CA GLY A 10 4.68 -0.93 1.58
C GLY A 10 4.30 -2.29 0.99
N LEU A 11 5.22 -3.25 0.95
CA LEU A 11 4.90 -4.63 0.50
C LEU A 11 3.91 -5.32 1.45
N SER A 12 4.10 -5.18 2.77
CA SER A 12 3.13 -5.66 3.76
C SER A 12 1.79 -4.93 3.63
N GLU A 13 1.79 -3.67 3.18
CA GLU A 13 0.57 -2.91 2.92
C GLU A 13 -0.30 -3.57 1.86
N VAL A 14 0.32 -3.95 0.75
CA VAL A 14 -0.35 -4.69 -0.33
C VAL A 14 -0.93 -6.00 0.20
N GLY A 15 -0.18 -6.72 1.04
CA GLY A 15 -0.60 -7.99 1.63
C GLY A 15 -1.87 -7.88 2.47
N TRP A 16 -1.96 -6.89 3.38
CA TRP A 16 -3.17 -6.73 4.20
C TRP A 16 -4.33 -6.10 3.43
N ALA A 17 -4.06 -5.20 2.48
CA ALA A 17 -5.10 -4.61 1.65
C ALA A 17 -5.78 -5.66 0.74
N VAL A 18 -5.00 -6.60 0.18
CA VAL A 18 -5.54 -7.77 -0.53
C VAL A 18 -6.23 -8.71 0.45
N GLY A 19 -5.61 -8.97 1.61
CA GLY A 19 -6.16 -9.82 2.68
C GLY A 19 -7.55 -9.38 3.15
N LEU A 20 -7.80 -8.07 3.22
CA LEU A 20 -9.10 -7.48 3.55
C LEU A 20 -10.23 -8.04 2.68
N LYS A 21 -9.99 -8.22 1.38
CA LYS A 21 -10.98 -8.80 0.47
C LYS A 21 -11.32 -10.24 0.81
N TYR A 22 -10.34 -11.01 1.29
CA TYR A 22 -10.51 -12.40 1.71
C TYR A 22 -11.14 -12.56 3.10
N THR A 23 -11.25 -11.49 3.89
CA THR A 23 -11.90 -11.56 5.20
C THR A 23 -13.42 -11.70 5.12
N ASP A 24 -14.03 -11.44 3.95
CA ASP A 24 -15.49 -11.35 3.75
C ASP A 24 -16.13 -10.45 4.83
N GLY A 25 -15.55 -9.27 5.07
CA GLY A 25 -16.01 -8.35 6.12
C GLY A 25 -15.72 -8.84 7.54
N PHE A 26 -14.55 -9.44 7.76
CA PHE A 26 -14.10 -10.03 9.03
C PHE A 26 -14.90 -11.25 9.52
N THR A 27 -15.70 -11.87 8.65
CA THR A 27 -16.44 -13.09 8.99
C THR A 27 -15.54 -14.33 9.01
N ARG A 28 -14.44 -14.33 8.22
CA ARG A 28 -13.45 -15.42 8.21
C ARG A 28 -12.29 -15.15 9.15
N LEU A 29 -12.17 -15.97 10.20
CA LEU A 29 -11.16 -15.84 11.27
C LEU A 29 -9.71 -15.84 10.76
N VAL A 30 -9.33 -16.83 9.96
CA VAL A 30 -7.93 -16.99 9.49
C VAL A 30 -7.43 -15.81 8.66
N PRO A 31 -8.11 -15.39 7.57
CA PRO A 31 -7.67 -14.21 6.80
C PRO A 31 -7.78 -12.91 7.61
N SER A 32 -8.72 -12.80 8.57
CA SER A 32 -8.82 -11.63 9.45
C SER A 32 -7.60 -11.47 10.34
N ILE A 33 -7.16 -12.56 10.98
CA ILE A 33 -5.96 -12.55 11.85
C ILE A 33 -4.72 -12.21 11.03
N LEU A 34 -4.56 -12.83 9.85
CA LEU A 34 -3.44 -12.54 8.94
C LEU A 34 -3.43 -11.08 8.49
N THR A 35 -4.60 -10.53 8.15
CA THR A 35 -4.76 -9.13 7.73
C THR A 35 -4.38 -8.18 8.85
N ILE A 36 -4.87 -8.40 10.08
CA ILE A 36 -4.56 -7.56 11.24
C ILE A 36 -3.07 -7.66 11.60
N ALA A 37 -2.49 -8.85 11.55
CA ALA A 37 -1.06 -9.04 11.79
C ALA A 37 -0.21 -8.29 10.76
N ALA A 38 -0.56 -8.40 9.47
CA ALA A 38 0.13 -7.70 8.39
C ALA A 38 -0.06 -6.16 8.47
N MET A 39 -1.22 -5.67 8.90
CA MET A 39 -1.43 -4.25 9.22
C MET A 39 -0.48 -3.79 10.33
N GLY A 40 -0.39 -4.55 11.43
CA GLY A 40 0.50 -4.23 12.54
C GLY A 40 1.98 -4.20 12.13
N ILE A 41 2.41 -5.16 11.31
CA ILE A 41 3.78 -5.21 10.78
C ILE A 41 4.04 -4.00 9.86
N SER A 42 3.13 -3.71 8.93
CA SER A 42 3.27 -2.60 7.99
C SER A 42 3.39 -1.25 8.71
N LEU A 43 2.48 -0.98 9.65
CA LEU A 43 2.49 0.24 10.45
C LEU A 43 3.71 0.33 11.37
N GLY A 44 4.13 -0.78 11.97
CA GLY A 44 5.34 -0.84 12.80
C GLY A 44 6.61 -0.50 12.00
N MET A 45 6.75 -1.07 10.81
CA MET A 45 7.88 -0.80 9.90
C MET A 45 7.86 0.65 9.38
N LEU A 46 6.68 1.19 9.07
CA LEU A 46 6.53 2.60 8.71
C LEU A 46 6.96 3.51 9.87
N GLY A 47 6.52 3.20 11.10
CA GLY A 47 6.94 3.92 12.30
C GLY A 47 8.46 3.92 12.52
N LEU A 48 9.14 2.81 12.22
CA LEU A 48 10.60 2.73 12.25
C LEU A 48 11.25 3.59 11.15
N ALA A 49 10.69 3.60 9.95
CA ALA A 49 11.18 4.44 8.85
C ALA A 49 11.04 5.94 9.18
N LEU A 50 9.93 6.33 9.81
CA LEU A 50 9.61 7.70 10.21
C LEU A 50 10.54 8.29 11.28
N ARG A 51 11.30 7.45 12.01
CA ARG A 51 12.33 7.94 12.95
C ARG A 51 13.48 8.67 12.26
N THR A 52 13.62 8.49 10.95
CA THR A 52 14.76 8.99 10.17
C THR A 52 14.32 9.71 8.89
N LEU A 53 13.20 9.31 8.30
CA LEU A 53 12.66 9.94 7.10
C LEU A 53 11.60 10.98 7.45
N PRO A 54 11.53 12.10 6.72
CA PRO A 54 10.43 13.04 6.85
C PRO A 54 9.09 12.35 6.61
N LEU A 55 8.09 12.71 7.41
CA LEU A 55 6.74 12.14 7.37
C LEU A 55 6.17 12.17 5.94
N GLY A 56 6.21 13.34 5.28
CA GLY A 56 5.65 13.50 3.94
C GLY A 56 6.30 12.56 2.92
N THR A 57 7.63 12.43 2.94
CA THR A 57 8.35 11.55 2.00
C THR A 57 8.05 10.08 2.28
N ALA A 58 8.10 9.66 3.55
CA ALA A 58 7.83 8.28 3.92
C ALA A 58 6.39 7.88 3.59
N TYR A 59 5.42 8.71 3.93
CA TYR A 59 4.00 8.43 3.70
C TYR A 59 3.66 8.40 2.21
N ALA A 60 4.20 9.33 1.42
CA ALA A 60 4.00 9.35 -0.03
C ALA A 60 4.55 8.08 -0.70
N VAL A 61 5.73 7.61 -0.29
CA VAL A 61 6.33 6.38 -0.85
C VAL A 61 5.57 5.14 -0.38
N TRP A 62 5.21 5.06 0.91
CA TRP A 62 4.45 3.94 1.48
C TRP A 62 3.10 3.76 0.75
N THR A 63 2.28 4.83 0.72
CA THR A 63 0.99 4.83 0.02
C THR A 63 1.12 4.60 -1.49
N GLY A 64 2.20 5.08 -2.13
CA GLY A 64 2.48 4.83 -3.53
C GLY A 64 2.73 3.34 -3.83
N ILE A 65 3.55 2.67 -3.00
CA ILE A 65 3.80 1.23 -3.11
C ILE A 65 2.51 0.44 -2.86
N GLY A 66 1.78 0.78 -1.78
CA GLY A 66 0.49 0.16 -1.45
C GLY A 66 -0.51 0.28 -2.60
N THR A 67 -0.69 1.48 -3.17
CA THR A 67 -1.62 1.74 -4.28
C THR A 67 -1.25 0.94 -5.53
N LEU A 68 0.02 0.99 -5.96
CA LEU A 68 0.44 0.26 -7.16
C LEU A 68 0.31 -1.25 -6.98
N GLY A 69 0.79 -1.77 -5.84
CA GLY A 69 0.74 -3.21 -5.58
C GLY A 69 -0.68 -3.74 -5.41
N THR A 70 -1.58 -2.98 -4.77
CA THR A 70 -2.99 -3.39 -4.61
C THR A 70 -3.74 -3.36 -5.94
N VAL A 71 -3.48 -2.39 -6.82
CA VAL A 71 -4.03 -2.36 -8.17
C VAL A 71 -3.57 -3.59 -8.97
N ILE A 72 -2.25 -3.87 -8.98
CA ILE A 72 -1.69 -5.01 -9.69
C ILE A 72 -2.29 -6.31 -9.14
N ALA A 73 -2.31 -6.46 -7.82
CA ALA A 73 -2.90 -7.62 -7.16
C ALA A 73 -4.42 -7.72 -7.45
N GLY A 74 -5.13 -6.60 -7.53
CA GLY A 74 -6.55 -6.57 -7.87
C GLY A 74 -6.85 -7.09 -9.27
N ILE A 75 -6.03 -6.68 -10.24
CA ILE A 75 -6.13 -7.17 -11.62
C ILE A 75 -5.78 -8.66 -11.70
N LEU A 76 -4.70 -9.10 -11.02
CA LEU A 76 -4.20 -10.49 -11.12
C LEU A 76 -5.02 -11.50 -10.30
N LEU A 77 -5.39 -11.17 -9.06
CA LEU A 77 -6.02 -12.09 -8.13
C LEU A 77 -7.55 -12.05 -8.18
N PHE A 78 -8.13 -10.87 -8.45
CA PHE A 78 -9.58 -10.66 -8.43
C PHE A 78 -10.16 -10.44 -9.83
N ASN A 79 -9.36 -10.53 -10.90
CA ASN A 79 -9.76 -10.26 -12.28
C ASN A 79 -10.49 -8.92 -12.43
N GLU A 80 -10.09 -7.92 -11.64
CA GLU A 80 -10.73 -6.61 -11.74
C GLU A 80 -10.48 -5.99 -13.12
N PRO A 81 -11.48 -5.31 -13.70
CA PRO A 81 -11.39 -4.80 -15.07
C PRO A 81 -10.25 -3.78 -15.19
N ALA A 82 -9.24 -4.10 -16.01
CA ALA A 82 -8.12 -3.21 -16.33
C ALA A 82 -8.45 -2.31 -17.53
N THR A 83 -9.59 -1.62 -17.49
CA THR A 83 -9.99 -0.71 -18.57
C THR A 83 -9.02 0.47 -18.68
N ALA A 84 -8.82 0.96 -19.91
CA ALA A 84 -7.90 2.07 -20.18
C ALA A 84 -8.20 3.31 -19.32
N LEU A 85 -9.49 3.62 -19.10
CA LEU A 85 -9.91 4.73 -18.24
C LEU A 85 -9.53 4.52 -16.76
N ARG A 86 -9.70 3.30 -16.23
CA ARG A 86 -9.35 2.99 -14.84
C ARG A 86 -7.83 3.09 -14.64
N LEU A 87 -7.05 2.55 -15.56
CA LEU A 87 -5.58 2.65 -15.54
C LEU A 87 -5.13 4.11 -15.66
N ALA A 88 -5.78 4.92 -16.51
CA ALA A 88 -5.51 6.36 -16.61
C ALA A 88 -5.78 7.09 -15.28
N CYS A 89 -6.92 6.84 -14.64
CA CYS A 89 -7.24 7.41 -13.32
C CYS A 89 -6.22 7.00 -12.25
N ILE A 90 -5.82 5.73 -12.22
CA ILE A 90 -4.78 5.24 -11.29
C ILE A 90 -3.45 5.93 -11.56
N SER A 91 -3.07 6.09 -12.84
CA SER A 91 -1.84 6.80 -13.21
C SER A 91 -1.85 8.27 -12.78
N LEU A 92 -3.01 8.95 -12.83
CA LEU A 92 -3.18 10.30 -12.31
C LEU A 92 -3.05 10.37 -10.78
N ILE A 93 -3.58 9.40 -10.05
CA ILE A 93 -3.41 9.31 -8.60
C ILE A 93 -1.91 9.15 -8.26
N VAL A 94 -1.23 8.23 -8.95
CA VAL A 94 0.22 8.00 -8.76
C VAL A 94 1.03 9.24 -9.14
N ALA A 95 0.67 9.92 -10.24
CA ALA A 95 1.29 11.19 -10.64
C ALA A 95 1.04 12.30 -9.62
N GLY A 96 -0.16 12.37 -9.02
CA GLY A 96 -0.49 13.31 -7.94
C GLY A 96 0.33 13.05 -6.68
N ILE A 97 0.50 11.79 -6.28
CA ILE A 97 1.36 11.40 -5.14
C ILE A 97 2.83 11.77 -5.43
N ALA A 98 3.32 11.49 -6.64
CA ALA A 98 4.66 11.87 -7.06
C ALA A 98 4.85 13.40 -7.11
N GLY A 99 3.86 14.13 -7.62
CA GLY A 99 3.83 15.59 -7.66
C GLY A 99 3.86 16.20 -6.26
N LEU A 100 3.10 15.67 -5.31
CA LEU A 100 3.14 16.09 -3.91
C LEU A 100 4.52 15.86 -3.29
N LYS A 101 5.17 14.72 -3.58
CA LYS A 101 6.56 14.47 -3.13
C LYS A 101 7.54 15.51 -3.71
N LEU A 102 7.40 15.85 -4.98
CA LEU A 102 8.28 16.81 -5.67
C LEU A 102 8.04 18.26 -5.23
N ALA A 103 6.80 18.63 -4.93
CA ALA A 103 6.43 19.97 -4.46
C ALA A 103 6.79 20.23 -2.98
N HIS A 104 7.04 19.17 -2.21
CA HIS A 104 7.44 19.22 -0.81
C HIS A 104 8.95 18.99 -0.61
N GLY A 105 9.74 19.04 -1.70
CA GLY A 105 11.20 18.92 -1.72
C GLY A 105 11.91 20.27 -1.69
#